data_AF-A0AAV8WJL6-F1
#
_entry.id   AF-A0AAV8WJL6-F1
#
_cell.length_a   1.000
_cell.length_b   1.000
_cell.length_c   1.000
_cell.angle_alpha   90.00
_cell.angle_beta   90.00
_cell.angle_gamma   90.00
#
_symmetry.space_group_name_H-M   'P 1'
#
loop_
_entity.id
_entity.type
_entity.pdbx_description
1 polymer ?
#
loop_
_entity_poly.entity_id
_entity_poly.type
_entity_poly.pdbx_seq_one_letter_code
_entity_poly.pdbx_strand_id
1 'polypeptide(L)'
;MRRALHEIRENGLSICEASKRFGVPRTTIQDRIHGRIDDIARKTGPKPLLTNKGEKNIVDWIKNIAKCGFPLKKSDLIQTVKKILKDSKKESLFKGRKPGQKWYYNFFKRHPDITLREAESINKARAVITEENIRLWFADL
;
A
#
# COMPACT_ATOMS: atom_id res chain seq x y z
N MET A 1 4.56 -6.29 -21.47
CA MET A 1 3.18 -6.72 -21.12
C MET A 1 2.13 -5.71 -21.52
N ARG A 2 2.00 -4.53 -20.88
CA ARG A 2 0.93 -3.55 -21.21
C ARG A 2 0.91 -3.15 -22.70
N ARG A 3 2.07 -2.84 -23.27
CA ARG A 3 2.21 -2.54 -24.71
C ARG A 3 1.76 -3.70 -25.60
N ALA A 4 2.14 -4.94 -25.25
CA ALA A 4 1.72 -6.13 -25.99
C ALA A 4 0.20 -6.35 -25.97
N LEU A 5 -0.47 -6.12 -24.83
CA LEU A 5 -1.94 -6.25 -24.73
C LEU A 5 -2.69 -5.15 -25.48
N HIS A 6 -2.17 -3.92 -25.43
CA HIS A 6 -2.74 -2.78 -26.16
C HIS A 6 -2.70 -3.03 -27.68
N GLU A 7 -1.55 -3.47 -28.19
CA GLU A 7 -1.34 -3.78 -29.61
C GLU A 7 -2.22 -4.93 -30.13
N ILE A 8 -2.54 -5.91 -29.28
CA ILE A 8 -3.48 -6.99 -29.65
C ILE A 8 -4.93 -6.48 -29.71
N ARG A 9 -5.32 -5.59 -28.80
CA ARG A 9 -6.70 -5.07 -28.72
C ARG A 9 -7.01 -3.99 -29.75
N GLU A 10 -6.07 -3.05 -29.94
CA GLU A 10 -6.26 -1.87 -30.80
C GLU A 10 -5.78 -2.11 -32.23
N ASN A 11 -4.65 -2.79 -32.41
CA ASN A 11 -4.02 -2.99 -33.73
C ASN A 11 -4.26 -4.38 -34.32
N GLY A 12 -5.05 -5.24 -33.65
CA GLY A 12 -5.42 -6.57 -34.15
C GLY A 12 -4.27 -7.57 -34.30
N LEU A 13 -3.12 -7.32 -33.66
CA LEU A 13 -1.94 -8.19 -33.76
C LEU A 13 -2.22 -9.60 -33.21
N SER A 14 -1.70 -10.61 -33.91
CA SER A 14 -1.82 -11.99 -33.44
C SER A 14 -1.01 -12.22 -32.15
N ILE A 15 -1.48 -13.11 -31.27
CA ILE A 15 -0.80 -13.44 -30.01
C ILE A 15 0.65 -13.90 -30.27
N CYS A 16 0.89 -14.63 -31.36
CA CYS A 16 2.20 -15.14 -31.74
C CYS A 16 3.15 -14.01 -32.15
N GLU A 17 2.64 -13.05 -32.92
CA GLU A 17 3.40 -11.89 -33.36
C GLU A 17 3.72 -10.93 -32.21
N ALA A 18 2.75 -10.68 -31.33
CA ALA A 18 2.97 -9.92 -30.10
C ALA A 18 3.99 -10.62 -29.18
N SER A 19 3.98 -11.95 -29.12
CA SER A 19 4.97 -12.72 -28.35
C SER A 19 6.39 -12.52 -28.89
N LYS A 20 6.58 -12.62 -30.21
CA LYS A 20 7.88 -12.40 -30.86
C LYS A 20 8.35 -10.94 -30.73
N ARG A 21 7.45 -9.98 -30.95
CA ARG A 21 7.76 -8.55 -30.96
C ARG A 21 8.10 -8.00 -29.57
N PHE A 22 7.44 -8.50 -28.53
CA PHE A 22 7.60 -8.00 -27.16
C PHE A 22 8.32 -8.96 -26.20
N GLY A 23 8.77 -10.13 -26.68
CA GLY A 23 9.48 -11.12 -25.87
C GLY A 23 8.67 -11.67 -24.69
N VAL A 24 7.33 -11.67 -24.78
CA VAL A 24 6.44 -12.17 -23.73
C VAL A 24 5.94 -13.56 -24.13
N PRO A 25 5.97 -14.57 -23.24
CA PRO A 25 5.44 -15.90 -23.55
C PRO A 25 3.98 -15.86 -23.98
N ARG A 26 3.65 -16.64 -25.02
CA ARG A 26 2.30 -16.77 -25.58
C ARG A 26 1.25 -17.10 -24.51
N THR A 27 1.57 -18.03 -23.60
CA THR A 27 0.69 -18.45 -22.49
C THR A 27 0.34 -17.29 -21.57
N THR A 28 1.31 -16.44 -21.24
CA THR A 28 1.10 -15.25 -20.40
C THR A 28 0.19 -14.20 -21.04
N ILE A 29 0.28 -14.04 -22.37
CA ILE A 29 -0.64 -13.17 -23.12
C ILE A 29 -2.04 -13.77 -23.14
N GLN A 30 -2.13 -15.08 -23.42
CA GLN A 30 -3.39 -15.80 -23.50
C GLN A 30 -4.15 -15.78 -22.15
N ASP A 31 -3.49 -16.06 -21.03
CA ASP A 31 -4.12 -16.06 -19.71
C ASP A 31 -4.71 -14.69 -19.33
N ARG A 32 -4.10 -13.59 -19.80
CA ARG A 32 -4.64 -12.24 -19.57
C ARG A 32 -5.79 -11.88 -20.50
N ILE A 33 -5.73 -12.28 -21.76
CA ILE A 33 -6.86 -12.10 -22.70
C ILE A 33 -8.09 -12.87 -22.21
N HIS A 34 -7.92 -14.08 -21.68
CA HIS A 34 -9.00 -14.90 -21.13
C HIS A 34 -9.42 -14.49 -19.71
N GLY A 35 -8.88 -13.40 -19.16
CA GLY A 35 -9.26 -12.88 -17.84
C GLY A 35 -8.82 -13.74 -16.65
N ARG A 36 -7.98 -14.76 -16.84
CA ARG A 36 -7.44 -15.58 -15.74
C ARG A 36 -6.48 -14.78 -14.86
N ILE A 37 -5.86 -13.74 -15.41
CA ILE A 37 -4.93 -12.84 -14.73
C ILE A 37 -5.26 -11.40 -15.14
N ASP A 38 -5.41 -10.50 -14.16
CA ASP A 38 -5.65 -9.08 -14.47
C ASP A 38 -4.52 -8.46 -15.30
N ASP A 39 -4.87 -7.58 -16.24
CA ASP A 39 -3.93 -6.81 -17.07
C ASP A 39 -2.95 -5.96 -16.26
N ILE A 40 -3.39 -5.54 -15.08
CA ILE A 40 -2.65 -4.69 -14.14
C ILE A 40 -1.83 -5.54 -13.16
N ALA A 41 -2.24 -6.79 -12.92
CA ALA A 41 -1.59 -7.62 -11.91
C ALA A 41 -0.19 -8.06 -12.36
N ARG A 42 0.83 -7.46 -11.75
CA ARG A 42 2.18 -8.03 -11.61
C ARG A 42 2.29 -8.66 -10.23
N LYS A 43 1.42 -9.62 -9.92
CA LYS A 43 1.41 -10.25 -8.59
C LYS A 43 2.45 -11.37 -8.54
N THR A 44 3.69 -10.99 -8.25
CA THR A 44 4.72 -11.94 -7.82
C THR A 44 4.74 -11.95 -6.30
N GLY A 45 4.19 -13.01 -5.70
CA GLY A 45 4.24 -13.25 -4.26
C GLY A 45 2.89 -13.58 -3.61
N PRO A 46 2.90 -14.18 -2.41
CA PRO A 46 1.70 -14.48 -1.65
C PRO A 46 0.92 -13.20 -1.33
N LYS A 47 -0.42 -13.34 -1.23
CA LYS A 47 -1.30 -12.23 -0.84
C LYS A 47 -0.82 -11.63 0.50
N PRO A 48 -0.88 -10.30 0.67
CA PRO A 48 -0.54 -9.69 1.94
C PRO A 48 -1.41 -10.30 3.05
N LEU A 49 -0.79 -10.54 4.21
CA LEU A 49 -1.43 -11.23 5.34
C LEU A 49 -2.68 -10.50 5.80
N LEU A 50 -2.67 -9.16 5.74
CA LEU A 50 -3.87 -8.35 5.77
C LEU A 50 -4.33 -8.12 4.33
N THR A 51 -5.58 -8.45 4.04
CA THR A 51 -6.22 -8.15 2.74
C THR A 51 -5.94 -6.70 2.34
N ASN A 52 -5.81 -6.40 1.03
CA ASN A 52 -5.56 -5.04 0.53
C ASN A 52 -6.47 -3.97 1.17
N LYS A 53 -7.76 -4.28 1.37
CA LYS A 53 -8.72 -3.39 2.05
C LYS A 53 -8.31 -3.11 3.51
N GLY A 54 -7.86 -4.13 4.23
CA GLY A 54 -7.41 -3.99 5.61
C GLY A 54 -6.13 -3.16 5.72
N GLU A 55 -5.17 -3.35 4.82
CA GLU A 55 -3.97 -2.50 4.77
C GLU A 55 -4.32 -1.04 4.45
N LYS A 56 -5.24 -0.80 3.51
CA LYS A 56 -5.70 0.55 3.17
C LYS A 56 -6.29 1.28 4.38
N ASN A 57 -7.15 0.63 5.16
CA ASN A 57 -7.71 1.22 6.37
C ASN A 57 -6.62 1.60 7.40
N ILE A 58 -5.55 0.79 7.51
CA ILE A 58 -4.42 1.11 8.40
C ILE A 58 -3.66 2.32 7.87
N VAL A 59 -3.45 2.42 6.55
CA VAL A 59 -2.80 3.59 5.93
C VAL A 59 -3.61 4.86 6.15
N ASP A 60 -4.92 4.81 5.93
CA ASP A 60 -5.81 5.97 6.13
C ASP A 60 -5.82 6.40 7.60
N TRP A 61 -5.84 5.43 8.53
CA TRP A 61 -5.69 5.69 9.96
C TRP A 61 -4.35 6.38 10.31
N ILE A 62 -3.23 5.90 9.76
CA ILE A 62 -1.91 6.52 9.96
C ILE A 62 -1.92 7.98 9.48
N LYS A 63 -2.50 8.24 8.30
CA LYS A 63 -2.59 9.60 7.74
C LYS A 63 -3.44 10.52 8.62
N ASN A 64 -4.56 10.03 9.12
CA ASN A 64 -5.43 10.83 9.98
C ASN A 64 -4.77 11.17 11.32
N ILE A 65 -4.10 10.21 11.97
CA ILE A 65 -3.36 10.50 13.20
C ILE A 65 -2.23 11.50 12.93
N ALA A 66 -1.51 11.36 11.81
CA ALA A 66 -0.47 12.31 11.43
C ALA A 66 -1.03 13.72 11.20
N LYS A 67 -2.21 13.87 10.58
CA LYS A 67 -2.91 15.16 10.44
C LYS A 67 -3.27 15.76 11.80
N CYS A 68 -3.68 14.93 12.76
CA CYS A 68 -3.95 15.36 14.13
C CYS A 68 -2.68 15.74 14.92
N GLY A 69 -1.48 15.67 14.32
CA GLY A 69 -0.23 16.06 14.97
C GLY A 69 0.43 14.97 15.82
N PHE A 70 -0.05 13.73 15.77
CA PHE A 70 0.49 12.63 16.56
C PHE A 70 1.27 11.64 15.66
N PRO A 71 2.59 11.82 15.46
CA PRO A 71 3.37 10.87 14.68
C PRO A 71 3.36 9.48 15.34
N LEU A 72 3.02 8.46 14.55
CA LEU A 72 2.88 7.09 15.05
C LEU A 72 4.23 6.41 15.22
N LYS A 73 4.50 5.83 16.40
CA LYS A 73 5.69 5.00 16.61
C LYS A 73 5.49 3.60 16.02
N LYS A 74 6.60 2.96 15.67
CA LYS A 74 6.62 1.57 15.21
C LYS A 74 5.98 0.59 16.18
N SER A 75 6.21 0.76 17.50
CA SER A 75 5.59 -0.06 18.54
C SER A 75 4.07 -0.01 18.47
N ASP A 76 3.53 1.19 18.29
CA ASP A 76 2.11 1.47 18.35
C ASP A 76 1.42 0.88 17.12
N LEU A 77 2.05 0.99 15.94
CA LEU A 77 1.58 0.31 14.74
C LEU A 77 1.46 -1.21 14.95
N ILE A 78 2.52 -1.83 15.48
CA ILE A 78 2.54 -3.28 15.70
C ILE A 78 1.46 -3.69 16.71
N GLN A 79 1.26 -2.91 17.78
CA GLN A 79 0.23 -3.16 18.77
C GLN A 79 -1.18 -3.02 18.20
N THR A 80 -1.46 -1.95 17.44
CA THR A 80 -2.77 -1.73 16.81
C THR A 80 -3.08 -2.85 15.83
N VAL A 81 -2.13 -3.22 14.98
CA VAL A 81 -2.32 -4.32 14.02
C VAL A 81 -2.53 -5.65 14.74
N LYS A 82 -1.80 -5.90 15.83
CA LYS A 82 -2.03 -7.07 16.68
C LYS A 82 -3.46 -7.10 17.23
N LYS A 83 -3.97 -5.96 17.71
CA LYS A 83 -5.34 -5.84 18.22
C LYS A 83 -6.37 -6.11 17.13
N ILE A 84 -6.21 -5.52 15.94
CA ILE A 84 -7.07 -5.77 14.77
C ILE A 84 -7.12 -7.26 14.41
N LEU A 85 -5.98 -7.94 14.44
CA LEU A 85 -5.90 -9.38 14.14
C LEU A 85 -6.61 -10.25 15.19
N LYS A 86 -6.51 -9.86 16.47
CA LYS A 86 -7.25 -10.48 17.57
C LYS A 86 -8.75 -10.35 17.38
N ASP A 87 -9.21 -9.12 17.13
CA ASP A 87 -10.63 -8.81 16.95
C ASP A 87 -11.21 -9.49 15.69
N SER A 88 -10.39 -9.62 14.65
CA SER A 88 -10.76 -10.31 13.40
C SER A 88 -10.67 -11.84 13.46
N LYS A 89 -10.33 -12.45 14.61
CA LYS A 89 -10.06 -13.90 14.78
C LYS A 89 -9.02 -14.46 13.79
N LYS A 90 -8.11 -13.62 13.31
CA LYS A 90 -7.06 -13.94 12.32
C LYS A 90 -5.66 -14.01 12.95
N GLU A 91 -5.59 -14.25 14.26
CA GLU A 91 -4.34 -14.25 15.02
C GLU A 91 -3.29 -15.24 14.51
N SER A 92 -3.72 -16.33 13.85
CA SER A 92 -2.85 -17.38 13.32
C SER A 92 -2.04 -16.98 12.07
N LEU A 93 -2.30 -15.81 11.48
CA LEU A 93 -1.62 -15.38 10.25
C LEU A 93 -0.14 -15.02 10.45
N PHE A 94 0.29 -14.79 11.70
CA PHE A 94 1.68 -14.44 12.01
C PHE A 94 2.30 -15.46 12.96
N LYS A 95 3.54 -15.89 12.67
CA LYS A 95 4.35 -16.67 13.63
C LYS A 95 4.48 -15.86 14.93
N GLY A 96 3.97 -16.39 16.04
CA GLY A 96 3.95 -15.70 17.33
C GLY A 96 2.84 -14.65 17.53
N ARG A 97 1.80 -14.65 16.67
CA ARG A 97 0.61 -13.76 16.75
C ARG A 97 0.95 -12.26 16.77
N LYS A 98 2.09 -11.86 16.19
CA LYS A 98 2.53 -10.47 16.10
C LYS A 98 3.15 -10.18 14.73
N PRO A 99 2.86 -9.03 14.12
CA PRO A 99 3.60 -8.57 12.95
C PRO A 99 5.08 -8.38 13.29
N GLY A 100 5.94 -9.12 12.58
CA GLY A 100 7.40 -9.02 12.76
C GLY A 100 8.02 -7.87 11.95
N GLN A 101 9.32 -7.67 12.14
CA GLN A 101 10.11 -6.63 11.46
C GLN A 101 9.97 -6.66 9.94
N LYS A 102 9.96 -7.86 9.36
CA LYS A 102 9.83 -8.07 7.91
C LYS A 102 8.46 -7.62 7.38
N TRP A 103 7.40 -7.82 8.16
CA TRP A 103 6.07 -7.33 7.78
C TRP A 103 6.05 -5.81 7.76
N TYR A 104 6.61 -5.18 8.79
CA TYR A 104 6.71 -3.72 8.91
C TYR A 104 7.42 -3.11 7.69
N TYR A 105 8.63 -3.56 7.36
CA TYR A 105 9.35 -3.05 6.19
C TYR A 105 8.59 -3.28 4.88
N ASN A 106 8.00 -4.47 4.70
CA ASN A 106 7.25 -4.77 3.50
C ASN A 106 5.94 -3.96 3.40
N PHE A 107 5.34 -3.58 4.53
CA PHE A 107 4.14 -2.74 4.58
C PHE A 107 4.47 -1.34 4.03
N PHE A 108 5.52 -0.68 4.53
CA PHE A 108 5.96 0.61 4.00
C PHE A 108 6.44 0.52 2.54
N LYS A 109 7.07 -0.59 2.14
CA LYS A 109 7.43 -0.81 0.73
C LYS A 109 6.22 -0.93 -0.20
N ARG A 110 5.08 -1.44 0.30
CA ARG A 110 3.83 -1.52 -0.47
C ARG A 110 3.09 -0.19 -0.53
N HIS A 111 3.25 0.65 0.49
CA HIS A 111 2.55 1.93 0.66
C HIS A 111 3.57 3.07 0.72
N PRO A 112 4.16 3.48 -0.42
CA PRO A 112 5.17 4.54 -0.47
C PRO A 112 4.60 5.94 -0.17
N ASP A 113 3.28 6.06 -0.08
CA ASP A 113 2.53 7.24 0.33
C ASP A 113 2.65 7.55 1.83
N ILE A 114 3.14 6.60 2.63
CA ILE A 114 3.51 6.80 4.04
C ILE A 114 5.01 6.66 4.21
N THR A 115 5.64 7.69 4.79
CA THR A 115 7.08 7.70 5.06
C THR A 115 7.34 7.81 6.55
N LEU A 116 8.40 7.17 7.02
CA LEU A 116 8.92 7.38 8.36
C LEU A 116 9.59 8.74 8.41
N ARG A 117 9.11 9.61 9.29
CA ARG A 117 9.75 10.89 9.59
C ARG A 117 10.32 10.83 10.98
N GLU A 118 11.55 11.28 11.12
CA GLU A 118 12.11 11.60 12.43
C GLU A 118 11.55 12.94 12.90
N ALA A 119 11.40 13.10 14.21
CA ALA A 119 10.91 14.35 14.76
C ALA A 119 11.98 15.44 14.54
N GLU A 120 11.65 16.44 13.73
CA GLU A 120 12.49 17.63 13.59
C GLU A 120 12.34 18.53 14.82
N SER A 121 13.42 19.22 15.19
CA SER A 121 13.35 20.24 16.21
C SER A 121 12.42 21.38 15.77
N ILE A 122 11.58 21.84 16.69
CA ILE A 122 10.63 22.93 16.42
C ILE A 122 11.42 24.23 16.39
N ASN A 123 11.55 24.86 15.22
CA ASN A 123 12.11 26.21 15.10
C ASN A 123 11.12 27.24 15.68
N LYS A 124 11.61 28.38 16.18
CA LYS A 124 10.81 29.46 16.79
C LYS A 124 9.60 29.85 15.94
N ALA A 125 9.75 29.97 14.62
CA ALA A 125 8.65 30.29 13.71
C ALA A 125 7.51 29.27 13.72
N ARG A 126 7.80 27.97 13.96
CA ARG A 126 6.80 26.90 14.11
C ARG A 126 6.18 26.85 15.51
N ALA A 127 6.83 27.44 16.50
CA ALA A 127 6.32 27.52 17.87
C ALA A 127 5.34 28.68 18.07
N VAL A 128 5.31 29.67 17.16
CA VAL A 128 4.33 30.75 17.21
C VAL A 128 2.98 30.22 16.72
N ILE A 129 2.06 30.03 17.67
CA ILE A 129 0.68 29.59 17.41
C ILE A 129 -0.22 30.82 17.59
N THR A 130 -0.98 31.19 16.56
CA THR A 130 -2.01 32.24 16.62
C THR A 130 -3.40 31.61 16.64
N GLU A 131 -4.41 32.41 17.02
CA GLU A 131 -5.80 31.95 17.01
C GLU A 131 -6.26 31.57 15.59
N GLU A 132 -5.85 32.34 14.58
CA GLU A 132 -6.14 32.06 13.17
C GLU A 132 -5.58 30.70 12.74
N ASN A 133 -4.36 30.38 13.17
CA ASN A 133 -3.74 29.07 12.87
C ASN A 133 -4.52 27.92 13.50
N ILE A 134 -5.04 28.09 14.71
CA ILE A 134 -5.88 27.08 15.38
C ILE A 134 -7.21 26.93 14.64
N ARG A 135 -7.87 28.04 14.29
CA ARG A 135 -9.14 28.01 13.55
C ARG A 135 -8.99 27.36 12.17
N LEU A 136 -7.93 27.68 11.44
CA LEU A 136 -7.60 27.05 10.16
C LEU A 136 -7.35 25.55 10.31
N TRP A 137 -6.61 25.14 11.34
CA TRP A 137 -6.35 23.71 11.60
C TRP A 137 -7.63 22.92 11.87
N PHE A 138 -8.58 23.48 12.64
CA PHE A 138 -9.89 22.85 12.84
C PHE A 138 -10.78 22.86 11.60
N ALA A 139 -10.61 23.80 10.67
CA ALA A 139 -11.35 23.83 9.41
C ALA A 139 -10.84 22.80 8.38
N ASP A 140 -9.55 22.42 8.45
CA ASP A 140 -8.89 21.45 7.57
C ASP A 140 -9.01 19.97 8.03
N LEU A 141 -9.54 19.76 9.24
CA LEU A 141 -9.75 18.46 9.88
C LEU A 141 -11.00 17.74 9.35
#